data_AF-A0A9P0QS43-F1
#
_entry.id   AF-A0A9P0QS43-F1
#
_cell.length_a   1.000
_cell.length_b   1.000
_cell.length_c   1.000
_cell.angle_alpha   90.00
_cell.angle_beta   90.00
_cell.angle_gamma   90.00
#
_symmetry.space_group_name_H-M   'P 1'
#
loop_
_entity.id
_entity.type
_entity.pdbx_description
1 polymer ?
#
loop_
_entity_poly.entity_id
_entity_poly.type
_entity_poly.pdbx_seq_one_letter_code
_entity_poly.pdbx_strand_id
1 'polypeptide(L)'
;MARQTRAKAAAPAAEKVSERSVEEIEADLQLPSSSDEELSVEEGSDVEELSEDSDEDIASESESESEGLEGSEEPEQEQEQEIVHKVTKSKPSTSASASSKSNKSKGVIYLGRIPHGFHENEMKKYFDQFGDISRLRLSRNKKTGKSKHYGFIEFTESEVAKVAAETMNNYLLFGHLLKCHVVPKEDVHDDLFKGSATTYKAIPWSKVSKNKHDSAKSKLQWEKLSKKHQQAQKTKIDKLKAKGIDFDLTSIV
;
A
#
# COMPACT_ATOMS: atom_id res chain seq x y z
N MET A 1 2.00 -30.58 91.51
CA MET A 1 1.05 -31.22 90.57
C MET A 1 0.18 -30.12 89.96
N ALA A 2 -0.10 -30.18 88.66
CA ALA A 2 -0.87 -29.14 87.96
C ALA A 2 -2.36 -29.52 87.84
N ARG A 3 -3.26 -28.52 87.89
CA ARG A 3 -4.62 -28.60 87.35
C ARG A 3 -4.96 -27.27 86.68
N GLN A 4 -5.20 -27.30 85.37
CA GLN A 4 -5.68 -26.15 84.61
C GLN A 4 -7.17 -25.89 84.89
N THR A 5 -7.58 -24.64 84.80
CA THR A 5 -8.98 -24.24 84.66
C THR A 5 -9.18 -23.46 83.36
N ARG A 6 -10.44 -23.43 82.89
CA ARG A 6 -10.79 -23.21 81.47
C ARG A 6 -11.15 -21.75 81.19
N ALA A 7 -10.48 -21.13 80.23
CA ALA A 7 -10.86 -19.81 79.71
C ALA A 7 -12.15 -19.86 78.88
N LYS A 8 -12.85 -18.72 78.80
CA LYS A 8 -14.18 -18.56 78.20
C LYS A 8 -14.07 -17.94 76.80
N ALA A 9 -14.85 -18.45 75.84
CA ALA A 9 -14.91 -17.92 74.48
C ALA A 9 -15.70 -16.59 74.40
N ALA A 10 -15.38 -15.78 73.39
CA ALA A 10 -16.09 -14.56 73.01
C ALA A 10 -16.51 -14.63 71.52
N ALA A 11 -17.56 -13.90 71.15
CA ALA A 11 -18.10 -13.86 69.78
C ALA A 11 -17.81 -12.51 69.10
N PRO A 12 -17.64 -12.47 67.76
CA PRO A 12 -17.44 -11.23 67.02
C PRO A 12 -18.76 -10.46 66.80
N ALA A 13 -18.65 -9.15 66.57
CA ALA A 13 -19.77 -8.26 66.25
C ALA A 13 -20.08 -8.23 64.74
N ALA A 14 -21.24 -7.68 64.38
CA ALA A 14 -21.68 -7.47 63.00
C ALA A 14 -21.72 -5.97 62.65
N GLU A 15 -21.43 -5.64 61.40
CA GLU A 15 -21.39 -4.27 60.86
C GLU A 15 -22.42 -4.10 59.74
N LYS A 16 -22.99 -2.90 59.59
CA LYS A 16 -24.03 -2.60 58.59
C LYS A 16 -23.43 -2.02 57.31
N VAL A 17 -23.86 -2.54 56.17
CA VAL A 17 -23.69 -1.89 54.86
C VAL A 17 -24.85 -0.93 54.63
N SER A 18 -24.59 0.23 54.01
CA SER A 18 -25.60 1.21 53.61
C SER A 18 -25.88 1.15 52.12
N GLU A 19 -27.13 1.36 51.74
CA GLU A 19 -27.63 1.30 50.37
C GLU A 19 -27.32 2.61 49.62
N ARG A 20 -27.01 2.51 48.31
CA ARG A 20 -26.93 3.66 47.37
C ARG A 20 -28.15 3.65 46.45
N SER A 21 -28.53 4.84 45.97
CA SER A 21 -29.74 5.04 45.16
C SER A 21 -29.59 4.55 43.73
N VAL A 22 -30.71 4.21 43.10
CA VAL A 22 -30.73 3.47 41.81
C VAL A 22 -30.25 4.35 40.64
N GLU A 23 -30.45 5.67 40.73
CA GLU A 23 -30.04 6.63 39.70
C GLU A 23 -28.51 6.70 39.53
N GLU A 24 -27.71 6.39 40.57
CA GLU A 24 -26.24 6.29 40.43
C GLU A 24 -25.80 5.04 39.64
N ILE A 25 -26.68 4.04 39.50
CA ILE A 25 -26.37 2.75 38.84
C ILE A 25 -26.71 2.82 37.34
N GLU A 26 -27.76 3.54 36.97
CA GLU A 26 -28.21 3.66 35.58
C GLU A 26 -27.22 4.46 34.70
N ALA A 27 -26.53 5.45 35.27
CA ALA A 27 -25.51 6.22 34.56
C ALA A 27 -24.23 5.42 34.20
N ASP A 28 -23.87 4.38 34.96
CA ASP A 28 -22.73 3.48 34.68
C ASP A 28 -23.09 2.38 33.64
N LEU A 29 -24.34 2.40 33.14
CA LEU A 29 -24.89 1.44 32.17
C LEU A 29 -24.95 1.98 30.72
N GLN A 30 -24.54 3.22 30.48
CA GLN A 30 -24.21 3.74 29.14
C GLN A 30 -22.97 3.01 28.56
N LEU A 31 -23.17 1.78 28.09
CA LEU A 31 -22.13 1.02 27.41
C LEU A 31 -21.66 1.77 26.15
N PRO A 32 -20.35 2.06 25.99
CA PRO A 32 -19.84 2.58 24.74
C PRO A 32 -20.10 1.57 23.62
N SER A 33 -20.51 2.06 22.45
CA SER A 33 -20.74 1.22 21.28
C SER A 33 -19.47 0.45 20.94
N SER A 34 -19.61 -0.85 20.63
CA SER A 34 -18.50 -1.80 20.42
C SER A 34 -17.77 -1.60 19.07
N SER A 35 -17.53 -0.35 18.69
CA SER A 35 -16.94 0.05 17.41
C SER A 35 -15.74 0.97 17.53
N ASP A 36 -15.38 1.43 18.75
CA ASP A 36 -14.24 2.34 18.95
C ASP A 36 -13.41 2.00 20.21
N GLU A 37 -12.17 1.59 19.97
CA GLU A 37 -10.99 2.01 20.75
C GLU A 37 -9.88 2.21 19.70
N GLU A 38 -9.80 3.41 19.15
CA GLU A 38 -8.67 3.85 18.33
C GLU A 38 -7.32 3.78 19.06
N LEU A 39 -6.23 3.77 18.29
CA LEU A 39 -4.88 3.62 18.83
C LEU A 39 -4.34 4.99 19.27
N SER A 40 -4.06 5.17 20.56
CA SER A 40 -3.44 6.42 21.05
C SER A 40 -2.06 6.64 20.42
N VAL A 41 -1.92 7.73 19.66
CA VAL A 41 -0.67 8.28 19.13
C VAL A 41 -0.70 9.78 19.41
N GLU A 42 0.38 10.34 19.96
CA GLU A 42 0.40 11.71 20.47
C GLU A 42 0.49 12.80 19.37
N GLU A 43 0.37 14.05 19.80
CA GLU A 43 0.01 15.25 19.02
C GLU A 43 0.88 15.58 17.80
N GLY A 44 0.29 16.29 16.83
CA GLY A 44 0.94 16.60 15.54
C GLY A 44 0.37 17.76 14.70
N SER A 45 -0.29 18.75 15.32
CA SER A 45 -0.70 20.08 14.77
C SER A 45 -1.67 20.16 13.56
N ASP A 46 -2.58 21.13 13.67
CA ASP A 46 -3.26 21.94 12.64
C ASP A 46 -3.73 21.33 11.30
N VAL A 47 -5.06 21.26 11.15
CA VAL A 47 -5.77 21.75 9.95
C VAL A 47 -7.10 22.41 10.37
N GLU A 48 -7.44 23.55 9.75
CA GLU A 48 -8.73 24.24 9.97
C GLU A 48 -9.87 23.66 9.09
N GLU A 49 -11.04 24.29 9.21
CA GLU A 49 -12.38 23.82 8.87
C GLU A 49 -12.85 24.23 7.45
N LEU A 50 -13.99 23.67 7.02
CA LEU A 50 -14.76 23.89 5.78
C LEU A 50 -14.05 23.48 4.46
N SER A 51 -14.57 22.63 3.58
CA SER A 51 -15.95 22.20 3.23
C SER A 51 -16.77 23.20 2.40
N GLU A 52 -16.85 22.94 1.10
CA GLU A 52 -18.08 23.02 0.29
C GLU A 52 -17.80 22.30 -1.04
N ASP A 53 -18.45 21.16 -1.23
CA ASP A 53 -18.43 20.37 -2.48
C ASP A 53 -19.74 20.67 -3.21
N SER A 54 -19.69 20.89 -4.53
CA SER A 54 -20.88 21.22 -5.32
C SER A 54 -20.93 20.35 -6.57
N ASP A 55 -21.86 19.41 -6.59
CA ASP A 55 -22.21 18.62 -7.77
C ASP A 55 -22.75 19.53 -8.89
N GLU A 56 -22.10 19.56 -10.05
CA GLU A 56 -22.75 19.88 -11.32
C GLU A 56 -22.34 18.84 -12.38
N ASP A 57 -23.26 17.94 -12.70
CA ASP A 57 -23.21 17.11 -13.90
C ASP A 57 -23.23 18.01 -15.15
N ILE A 58 -22.26 17.84 -16.06
CA ILE A 58 -22.44 18.27 -17.45
C ILE A 58 -22.04 17.18 -18.44
N ALA A 59 -23.05 16.42 -18.88
CA ALA A 59 -22.92 15.60 -20.07
C ALA A 59 -22.98 16.52 -21.30
N SER A 60 -21.96 16.47 -22.15
CA SER A 60 -22.03 17.00 -23.51
C SER A 60 -21.33 16.06 -24.46
N GLU A 61 -22.10 15.56 -25.43
CA GLU A 61 -21.61 14.75 -26.54
C GLU A 61 -21.05 15.68 -27.62
N SER A 62 -19.97 15.29 -28.29
CA SER A 62 -19.51 15.97 -29.50
C SER A 62 -18.85 14.98 -30.46
N GLU A 63 -19.70 14.31 -31.25
CA GLU A 63 -19.30 13.74 -32.53
C GLU A 63 -18.64 14.85 -33.38
N SER A 64 -17.60 14.52 -34.15
CA SER A 64 -16.99 15.44 -35.13
C SER A 64 -16.32 14.62 -36.22
N GLU A 65 -17.05 14.39 -37.29
CA GLU A 65 -16.62 13.59 -38.44
C GLU A 65 -15.56 14.33 -39.27
N SER A 66 -14.70 13.56 -39.95
CA SER A 66 -13.57 14.09 -40.72
C SER A 66 -13.92 14.30 -42.20
N GLU A 67 -13.85 15.54 -42.66
CA GLU A 67 -13.93 15.94 -44.07
C GLU A 67 -12.57 16.44 -44.57
N GLY A 68 -12.22 16.11 -45.83
CA GLY A 68 -10.88 16.33 -46.41
C GLY A 68 -10.28 15.03 -46.96
N LEU A 69 -10.47 14.61 -48.22
CA LEU A 69 -10.36 15.29 -49.53
C LEU A 69 -8.92 15.42 -50.05
N GLU A 70 -8.40 14.32 -50.61
CA GLU A 70 -7.45 14.22 -51.73
C GLU A 70 -7.34 12.72 -52.11
N GLY A 71 -7.00 12.29 -53.32
CA GLY A 71 -6.69 13.02 -54.55
C GLY A 71 -6.17 11.99 -55.56
N SER A 72 -6.96 11.65 -56.58
CA SER A 72 -6.68 10.51 -57.46
C SER A 72 -5.87 10.89 -58.70
N GLU A 73 -4.67 10.32 -58.86
CA GLU A 73 -4.03 10.19 -60.18
C GLU A 73 -3.07 8.98 -60.21
N GLU A 74 -3.18 8.20 -61.29
CA GLU A 74 -2.31 7.08 -61.65
C GLU A 74 -1.33 7.57 -62.73
N PRO A 75 -0.15 6.94 -62.90
CA PRO A 75 -0.09 5.94 -63.98
C PRO A 75 0.90 4.76 -63.78
N GLU A 76 0.55 3.64 -64.43
CA GLU A 76 1.33 2.84 -65.41
C GLU A 76 2.78 3.31 -65.73
N GLN A 77 3.79 2.47 -66.06
CA GLN A 77 3.98 1.02 -66.35
C GLN A 77 5.52 0.76 -66.39
N GLU A 78 6.18 -0.42 -66.45
CA GLU A 78 5.91 -1.88 -66.38
C GLU A 78 7.26 -2.60 -66.04
N GLN A 79 7.29 -3.95 -65.91
CA GLN A 79 8.46 -4.88 -66.13
C GLN A 79 9.79 -4.71 -65.33
N GLU A 80 10.56 -5.73 -64.90
CA GLU A 80 10.53 -7.22 -64.80
C GLU A 80 11.67 -7.56 -63.76
N GLN A 81 11.82 -8.67 -63.00
CA GLN A 81 11.94 -10.11 -63.30
C GLN A 81 11.84 -10.99 -62.02
N GLU A 82 11.70 -12.31 -62.18
CA GLU A 82 11.53 -13.30 -61.08
C GLU A 82 12.79 -13.61 -60.25
N ILE A 83 12.63 -13.92 -58.96
CA ILE A 83 13.51 -14.86 -58.23
C ILE A 83 12.68 -15.77 -57.31
N VAL A 84 12.55 -17.06 -57.67
CA VAL A 84 11.65 -18.02 -57.00
C VAL A 84 12.35 -18.83 -55.90
N HIS A 85 12.13 -18.50 -54.61
CA HIS A 85 12.73 -19.25 -53.49
C HIS A 85 11.77 -19.63 -52.34
N LYS A 86 11.01 -20.70 -52.59
CA LYS A 86 10.71 -21.83 -51.70
C LYS A 86 10.66 -21.55 -50.17
N VAL A 87 9.45 -21.38 -49.64
CA VAL A 87 9.17 -21.29 -48.19
C VAL A 87 9.72 -22.51 -47.43
N THR A 88 10.60 -22.28 -46.45
CA THR A 88 10.97 -23.28 -45.43
C THR A 88 10.77 -22.69 -44.03
N LYS A 89 10.16 -23.48 -43.14
CA LYS A 89 9.66 -23.01 -41.84
C LYS A 89 10.78 -23.00 -40.79
N SER A 90 11.57 -21.94 -40.73
CA SER A 90 12.59 -21.72 -39.70
C SER A 90 11.99 -21.12 -38.42
N LYS A 91 12.58 -21.48 -37.26
CA LYS A 91 12.29 -20.83 -35.97
C LYS A 91 12.97 -19.45 -35.93
N PRO A 92 12.45 -18.47 -35.16
CA PRO A 92 13.19 -17.24 -34.91
C PRO A 92 14.50 -17.57 -34.20
N SER A 93 15.62 -17.39 -34.90
CA SER A 93 16.95 -17.49 -34.32
C SER A 93 17.15 -16.35 -33.34
N THR A 94 17.38 -16.67 -32.06
CA THR A 94 17.80 -15.69 -31.06
C THR A 94 19.17 -15.14 -31.44
N SER A 95 19.18 -14.03 -32.19
CA SER A 95 20.38 -13.26 -32.50
C SER A 95 20.90 -12.62 -31.23
N ALA A 96 21.64 -13.40 -30.44
CA ALA A 96 22.38 -12.93 -29.29
C ALA A 96 23.49 -12.00 -29.78
N SER A 97 23.14 -10.72 -29.96
CA SER A 97 24.10 -9.65 -30.19
C SER A 97 24.99 -9.58 -28.96
N ALA A 98 26.13 -10.27 -29.03
CA ALA A 98 27.19 -10.20 -28.03
C ALA A 98 27.93 -8.86 -28.19
N SER A 99 27.20 -7.77 -28.00
CA SER A 99 27.72 -6.40 -28.02
C SER A 99 28.94 -6.33 -27.10
N SER A 100 30.06 -5.88 -27.65
CA SER A 100 31.33 -5.81 -26.95
C SER A 100 31.16 -5.03 -25.64
N LYS A 101 31.42 -5.71 -24.51
CA LYS A 101 31.39 -5.10 -23.18
C LYS A 101 32.62 -4.22 -22.98
N SER A 102 32.67 -3.11 -23.70
CA SER A 102 33.31 -1.90 -23.19
C SER A 102 32.76 -1.64 -21.78
N ASN A 103 33.62 -1.35 -20.81
CA ASN A 103 33.23 -1.14 -19.41
C ASN A 103 32.57 0.24 -19.21
N LYS A 104 31.48 0.48 -19.94
CA LYS A 104 30.60 1.64 -19.80
C LYS A 104 30.04 1.62 -18.38
N SER A 105 30.54 2.55 -17.56
CA SER A 105 30.11 2.63 -16.17
C SER A 105 28.70 3.22 -16.15
N LYS A 106 27.76 2.51 -15.51
CA LYS A 106 26.39 2.97 -15.34
C LYS A 106 26.32 4.27 -14.53
N GLY A 107 25.26 5.05 -14.77
CA GLY A 107 24.91 6.22 -13.96
C GLY A 107 23.47 6.11 -13.47
N VAL A 108 23.23 6.58 -12.25
CA VAL A 108 21.88 6.65 -11.66
C VAL A 108 21.51 8.12 -11.46
N ILE A 109 20.31 8.49 -11.88
CA ILE A 109 19.71 9.78 -11.57
C ILE A 109 18.58 9.62 -10.56
N TYR A 110 18.45 10.60 -9.69
CA TYR A 110 17.25 10.86 -8.91
C TYR A 110 16.34 11.80 -9.69
N LEU A 111 15.04 11.49 -9.69
CA LEU A 111 13.97 12.36 -10.14
C LEU A 111 13.04 12.64 -8.95
N GLY A 112 12.74 13.90 -8.68
CA GLY A 112 11.79 14.32 -7.63
C GLY A 112 10.87 15.43 -8.10
N ARG A 113 9.81 15.70 -7.31
CA ARG A 113 8.66 16.57 -7.70
C ARG A 113 7.94 16.06 -8.96
N ILE A 114 7.92 14.75 -9.15
CA ILE A 114 7.28 14.10 -10.30
C ILE A 114 5.75 14.31 -10.21
N PRO A 115 5.09 14.87 -11.25
CA PRO A 115 3.64 15.06 -11.27
C PRO A 115 2.87 13.72 -11.20
N HIS A 116 1.61 13.78 -10.74
CA HIS A 116 0.73 12.62 -10.80
C HIS A 116 0.46 12.19 -12.26
N GLY A 117 0.22 10.90 -12.49
CA GLY A 117 0.07 10.33 -13.84
C GLY A 117 1.38 10.08 -14.60
N PHE A 118 2.47 10.80 -14.31
CA PHE A 118 3.79 10.49 -14.89
C PHE A 118 4.39 9.28 -14.14
N HIS A 119 4.15 8.08 -14.69
CA HIS A 119 4.47 6.80 -14.07
C HIS A 119 5.61 6.08 -14.80
N GLU A 120 5.90 4.83 -14.38
CA GLU A 120 7.07 4.08 -14.81
C GLU A 120 7.15 3.87 -16.34
N ASN A 121 6.01 3.78 -17.03
CA ASN A 121 5.96 3.59 -18.48
C ASN A 121 6.24 4.90 -19.23
N GLU A 122 5.66 6.00 -18.74
CA GLU A 122 5.72 7.34 -19.31
C GLU A 122 7.12 7.91 -19.11
N MET A 123 7.69 7.75 -17.92
CA MET A 123 9.10 8.02 -17.66
C MET A 123 10.02 7.18 -18.55
N LYS A 124 9.77 5.87 -18.75
CA LYS A 124 10.64 5.09 -19.64
C LYS A 124 10.60 5.64 -21.08
N LYS A 125 9.41 5.86 -21.63
CA LYS A 125 9.25 6.43 -22.99
C LYS A 125 9.93 7.78 -23.15
N TYR A 126 9.78 8.67 -22.16
CA TYR A 126 10.38 10.01 -22.21
C TYR A 126 11.90 9.98 -22.04
N PHE A 127 12.43 9.18 -21.10
CA PHE A 127 13.86 9.15 -20.83
C PHE A 127 14.67 8.27 -21.81
N ASP A 128 14.03 7.36 -22.56
CA ASP A 128 14.66 6.62 -23.68
C ASP A 128 15.31 7.57 -24.71
N GLN A 129 14.79 8.79 -24.87
CA GLN A 129 15.33 9.79 -25.81
C GLN A 129 16.76 10.27 -25.46
N PHE A 130 17.19 10.11 -24.21
CA PHE A 130 18.56 10.44 -23.78
C PHE A 130 19.52 9.24 -23.94
N GLY A 131 19.00 8.00 -23.88
CA GLY A 131 19.77 6.77 -24.03
C GLY A 131 19.19 5.59 -23.24
N ASP A 132 19.80 4.41 -23.40
CA ASP A 132 19.29 3.15 -22.86
C ASP A 132 19.11 3.12 -21.33
N ILE A 133 17.87 2.92 -20.89
CA ILE A 133 17.51 2.74 -19.49
C ILE A 133 17.70 1.27 -19.09
N SER A 134 18.63 1.00 -18.17
CA SER A 134 18.89 -0.35 -17.65
C SER A 134 17.95 -0.75 -16.50
N ARG A 135 17.58 0.18 -15.61
CA ARG A 135 16.62 -0.05 -14.50
C ARG A 135 15.85 1.24 -14.22
N LEU A 136 14.54 1.16 -13.97
CA LEU A 136 13.70 2.30 -13.61
C LEU A 136 12.80 1.96 -12.42
N ARG A 137 12.60 2.89 -11.49
CA ARG A 137 11.72 2.68 -10.34
C ARG A 137 11.16 3.97 -9.75
N LEU A 138 9.84 4.14 -9.84
CA LEU A 138 9.10 5.14 -9.07
C LEU A 138 8.96 4.67 -7.61
N SER A 139 9.12 5.58 -6.65
CA SER A 139 8.82 5.30 -5.25
C SER A 139 7.32 5.44 -4.99
N ARG A 140 6.73 4.41 -4.36
CA ARG A 140 5.29 4.31 -4.06
C ARG A 140 5.09 4.01 -2.57
N ASN A 141 3.94 4.40 -2.01
CA ASN A 141 3.57 4.06 -0.64
C ASN A 141 3.20 2.56 -0.54
N LYS A 142 3.82 1.82 0.39
CA LYS A 142 3.57 0.38 0.60
C LYS A 142 2.12 0.07 1.04
N LYS A 143 1.44 0.99 1.74
CA LYS A 143 0.04 0.83 2.15
C LYS A 143 -0.95 1.19 1.04
N THR A 144 -0.81 2.38 0.45
CA THR A 144 -1.84 2.96 -0.44
C THR A 144 -1.54 2.88 -1.94
N GLY A 145 -0.35 2.41 -2.35
CA GLY A 145 0.03 2.29 -3.77
C GLY A 145 0.33 3.61 -4.51
N LYS A 146 -0.16 4.74 -3.98
CA LYS A 146 0.06 6.09 -4.52
C LYS A 146 1.56 6.40 -4.66
N SER A 147 1.90 7.18 -5.68
CA SER A 147 3.25 7.72 -5.91
C SER A 147 3.73 8.56 -4.74
N LYS A 148 5.03 8.53 -4.45
CA LYS A 148 5.70 9.49 -3.56
C LYS A 148 6.30 10.70 -4.30
N HIS A 149 6.02 10.83 -5.60
CA HIS A 149 6.50 11.93 -6.45
C HIS A 149 8.04 12.03 -6.55
N TYR A 150 8.73 10.90 -6.35
CA TYR A 150 10.15 10.72 -6.65
C TYR A 150 10.46 9.29 -7.11
N GLY A 151 11.54 9.11 -7.87
CA GLY A 151 12.00 7.84 -8.42
C GLY A 151 13.47 7.88 -8.83
N PHE A 152 13.96 6.74 -9.31
CA PHE A 152 15.35 6.56 -9.75
C PHE A 152 15.40 5.90 -11.13
N ILE A 153 16.30 6.37 -11.98
CA ILE A 153 16.58 5.80 -13.30
C ILE A 153 18.07 5.47 -13.38
N GLU A 154 18.40 4.24 -13.73
CA GLU A 154 19.75 3.81 -14.08
C GLU A 154 19.88 3.73 -15.60
N PHE A 155 20.77 4.55 -16.16
CA PHE A 155 21.20 4.45 -17.55
C PHE A 155 22.36 3.46 -17.69
N THR A 156 22.50 2.88 -18.87
CA THR A 156 23.70 2.11 -19.27
C THR A 156 24.99 2.94 -19.15
N GLU A 157 24.90 4.26 -19.36
CA GLU A 157 26.03 5.18 -19.45
C GLU A 157 25.93 6.34 -18.45
N SER A 158 27.01 6.54 -17.69
CA SER A 158 27.14 7.63 -16.71
C SER A 158 27.18 9.02 -17.35
N GLU A 159 27.62 9.14 -18.60
CA GLU A 159 27.64 10.41 -19.34
C GLU A 159 26.23 10.84 -19.73
N VAL A 160 25.42 9.92 -20.27
CA VAL A 160 23.97 10.12 -20.49
C VAL A 160 23.26 10.51 -19.20
N ALA A 161 23.57 9.85 -18.08
CA ALA A 161 22.97 10.17 -16.79
C ALA A 161 23.27 11.61 -16.32
N LYS A 162 24.47 12.15 -16.58
CA LYS A 162 24.80 13.56 -16.30
C LYS A 162 24.00 14.51 -17.17
N VAL A 163 24.05 14.32 -18.49
CA VAL A 163 23.35 15.18 -19.45
C VAL A 163 21.84 15.19 -19.18
N ALA A 164 21.23 14.03 -18.92
CA ALA A 164 19.81 13.93 -18.57
C ALA A 164 19.48 14.62 -17.23
N ALA A 165 20.35 14.52 -16.23
CA ALA A 165 20.17 15.20 -14.95
C ALA A 165 20.28 16.73 -15.08
N GLU A 166 21.29 17.22 -15.79
CA GLU A 166 21.51 18.65 -16.04
C GLU A 166 20.38 19.26 -16.88
N THR A 167 19.97 18.60 -17.97
CA THR A 167 18.93 19.07 -18.89
C THR A 167 17.53 19.12 -18.24
N MET A 168 17.20 18.15 -17.38
CA MET A 168 15.85 18.04 -16.80
C MET A 168 15.70 18.74 -15.44
N ASN A 169 16.78 19.21 -14.82
CA ASN A 169 16.69 19.86 -13.51
C ASN A 169 16.00 21.24 -13.61
N ASN A 170 14.99 21.46 -12.77
CA ASN A 170 14.05 22.58 -12.81
C ASN A 170 13.15 22.64 -14.06
N TYR A 171 13.08 21.58 -14.88
CA TYR A 171 12.15 21.51 -16.01
C TYR A 171 10.68 21.53 -15.52
N LEU A 172 9.85 22.36 -16.15
CA LEU A 172 8.44 22.52 -15.80
C LEU A 172 7.57 21.47 -16.51
N LEU A 173 7.04 20.50 -15.77
CA LEU A 173 6.17 19.43 -16.26
C LEU A 173 4.84 19.44 -15.49
N PHE A 174 3.71 19.65 -16.19
CA PHE A 174 2.36 19.71 -15.61
C PHE A 174 2.25 20.64 -14.38
N GLY A 175 2.89 21.82 -14.43
CA GLY A 175 2.91 22.78 -13.32
C GLY A 175 3.96 22.51 -12.22
N HIS A 176 4.65 21.37 -12.25
CA HIS A 176 5.70 21.02 -11.29
C HIS A 176 7.10 21.21 -11.87
N LEU A 177 7.98 21.93 -11.16
CA LEU A 177 9.41 21.97 -11.48
C LEU A 177 10.08 20.69 -10.98
N LEU A 178 10.48 19.83 -11.91
CA LEU A 178 11.21 18.59 -11.62
C LEU A 178 12.55 18.89 -10.95
N LYS A 179 12.95 18.08 -9.96
CA LYS A 179 14.30 18.13 -9.38
C LYS A 179 15.10 16.91 -9.84
N CYS A 180 16.16 17.14 -10.59
CA CYS A 180 16.98 16.10 -11.20
C CYS A 180 18.43 16.25 -10.75
N HIS A 181 19.06 15.14 -10.34
CA HIS A 181 20.50 15.12 -10.04
C HIS A 181 21.06 13.70 -10.20
N VAL A 182 22.36 13.60 -10.46
CA VAL A 182 23.09 12.32 -10.46
C VAL A 182 23.28 11.86 -9.01
N VAL A 183 23.03 10.59 -8.74
CA VAL A 183 23.28 9.95 -7.44
C VAL A 183 24.70 9.35 -7.47
N PRO A 184 25.56 9.62 -6.47
CA PRO A 184 26.89 9.01 -6.40
C PRO A 184 26.76 7.50 -6.19
N LYS A 185 27.74 6.73 -6.69
CA LYS A 185 27.63 5.26 -6.72
C LYS A 185 27.64 4.63 -5.33
N GLU A 186 28.20 5.30 -4.33
CA GLU A 186 28.14 4.88 -2.93
C GLU A 186 26.71 4.82 -2.36
N ASP A 187 25.83 5.74 -2.74
CA ASP A 187 24.43 5.81 -2.25
C ASP A 187 23.49 4.81 -2.98
N VAL A 188 23.96 4.18 -4.07
CA VAL A 188 23.16 3.26 -4.89
C VAL A 188 23.21 1.84 -4.31
N HIS A 189 22.41 1.59 -3.28
CA HIS A 189 22.24 0.24 -2.71
C HIS A 189 21.34 -0.67 -3.59
N ASP A 190 21.58 -1.99 -3.58
CA ASP A 190 20.84 -2.96 -4.42
C ASP A 190 19.31 -2.94 -4.22
N ASP A 191 18.86 -2.78 -2.97
CA ASP A 191 17.44 -2.73 -2.62
C ASP A 191 16.69 -1.52 -3.25
N LEU A 192 17.42 -0.49 -3.72
CA LEU A 192 16.88 0.68 -4.40
C LEU A 192 16.03 0.29 -5.63
N PHE A 193 16.56 -0.64 -6.44
CA PHE A 193 15.94 -1.10 -7.69
C PHE A 193 15.12 -2.39 -7.56
N LYS A 194 14.87 -2.87 -6.33
CA LYS A 194 14.16 -4.12 -6.05
C LYS A 194 12.71 -4.09 -6.53
N GLY A 195 12.38 -4.95 -7.50
CA GLY A 195 11.07 -4.96 -8.17
C GLY A 195 10.90 -3.90 -9.27
N SER A 196 11.98 -3.30 -9.78
CA SER A 196 11.95 -2.45 -11.00
C SER A 196 11.45 -3.21 -12.24
N ALA A 197 11.76 -4.50 -12.35
CA ALA A 197 11.35 -5.37 -13.47
C ALA A 197 9.86 -5.76 -13.46
N THR A 198 9.07 -5.32 -12.46
CA THR A 198 7.64 -5.64 -12.33
C THR A 198 6.80 -4.38 -12.36
N THR A 199 5.84 -4.31 -13.29
CA THR A 199 4.83 -3.24 -13.32
C THR A 199 4.07 -3.19 -12.00
N TYR A 200 3.82 -1.99 -11.48
CA TYR A 200 3.02 -1.84 -10.27
C TYR A 200 1.59 -2.36 -10.50
N LYS A 201 1.06 -3.10 -9.51
CA LYS A 201 -0.34 -3.56 -9.49
C LYS A 201 -0.94 -3.23 -8.14
N ALA A 202 -2.10 -2.57 -8.14
CA ALA A 202 -2.83 -2.27 -6.91
C ALA A 202 -3.26 -3.58 -6.23
N ILE A 203 -2.99 -3.71 -4.93
CA ILE A 203 -3.42 -4.87 -4.15
C ILE A 203 -4.85 -4.59 -3.66
N PRO A 204 -5.86 -5.39 -4.03
CA PRO A 204 -7.25 -5.15 -3.62
C PRO A 204 -7.43 -5.55 -2.16
N TRP A 205 -7.03 -4.68 -1.23
CA TRP A 205 -6.90 -5.01 0.19
C TRP A 205 -8.21 -5.49 0.82
N SER A 206 -9.35 -4.92 0.44
CA SER A 206 -10.68 -5.37 0.88
C SER A 206 -10.96 -6.83 0.49
N LYS A 207 -10.54 -7.25 -0.72
CA LYS A 207 -10.67 -8.64 -1.18
C LYS A 207 -9.68 -9.56 -0.45
N VAL A 208 -8.42 -9.15 -0.29
CA VAL A 208 -7.42 -9.90 0.48
C VAL A 208 -7.86 -10.07 1.95
N SER A 209 -8.43 -9.03 2.56
CA SER A 209 -8.97 -9.08 3.92
C SER A 209 -10.18 -10.01 3.99
N LYS A 210 -11.17 -9.87 3.10
CA LYS A 210 -12.33 -10.78 3.04
C LYS A 210 -11.89 -12.23 2.89
N ASN A 211 -11.05 -12.55 1.90
CA ASN A 211 -10.51 -13.90 1.70
C ASN A 211 -9.73 -14.44 2.92
N LYS A 212 -9.18 -13.57 3.78
CA LYS A 212 -8.50 -13.96 5.03
C LYS A 212 -9.49 -14.19 6.17
N HIS A 213 -10.53 -13.36 6.31
CA HIS A 213 -11.59 -13.52 7.31
C HIS A 213 -12.47 -14.74 7.02
N ASP A 214 -12.85 -14.94 5.75
CA ASP A 214 -13.65 -16.06 5.25
C ASP A 214 -12.85 -17.38 5.18
N SER A 215 -11.53 -17.36 5.45
CA SER A 215 -10.70 -18.57 5.36
C SER A 215 -11.05 -19.60 6.45
N ALA A 216 -11.41 -20.81 6.00
CA ALA A 216 -11.80 -21.90 6.88
C ALA A 216 -10.63 -22.32 7.79
N LYS A 217 -10.81 -22.15 9.10
CA LYS A 217 -9.78 -22.42 10.11
C LYS A 217 -9.61 -23.93 10.33
N SER A 218 -8.37 -24.38 10.49
CA SER A 218 -8.05 -25.79 10.80
C SER A 218 -8.54 -26.18 12.20
N LYS A 219 -8.82 -27.46 12.45
CA LYS A 219 -9.23 -27.97 13.77
C LYS A 219 -8.30 -27.52 14.90
N LEU A 220 -6.97 -27.56 14.68
CA LEU A 220 -5.97 -27.11 15.65
C LEU A 220 -6.00 -25.59 15.91
N GLN A 221 -6.54 -24.79 14.99
CA GLN A 221 -6.78 -23.36 15.20
C GLN A 221 -8.08 -23.14 15.97
N TRP A 222 -9.15 -23.89 15.66
CA TRP A 222 -10.39 -23.89 16.45
C TRP A 222 -10.16 -24.29 17.90
N GLU A 223 -9.41 -25.36 18.16
CA GLU A 223 -9.05 -25.81 19.51
C GLU A 223 -8.23 -24.77 20.30
N LYS A 224 -7.39 -23.96 19.62
CA LYS A 224 -6.70 -22.83 20.25
C LYS A 224 -7.64 -21.66 20.52
N LEU A 225 -8.57 -21.39 19.60
CA LEU A 225 -9.52 -20.29 19.71
C LEU A 225 -10.57 -20.54 20.81
N SER A 226 -11.08 -21.78 20.94
CA SER A 226 -11.99 -22.17 22.01
C SER A 226 -11.31 -22.13 23.39
N LYS A 227 -10.07 -22.60 23.51
CA LYS A 227 -9.27 -22.47 24.75
C LYS A 227 -9.05 -21.00 25.14
N LYS A 228 -8.73 -20.12 24.18
CA LYS A 228 -8.62 -18.67 24.44
C LYS A 228 -9.96 -18.08 24.87
N HIS A 229 -11.07 -18.49 24.24
CA HIS A 229 -12.41 -18.05 24.63
C HIS A 229 -12.78 -18.50 26.05
N GLN A 230 -12.52 -19.77 26.41
CA GLN A 230 -12.74 -20.29 27.78
C GLN A 230 -11.92 -19.54 28.84
N GLN A 231 -10.69 -19.14 28.52
CA GLN A 231 -9.87 -18.30 29.40
C GLN A 231 -10.41 -16.87 29.54
N ALA A 232 -10.92 -16.28 28.44
CA ALA A 232 -11.56 -14.96 28.46
C ALA A 232 -12.90 -14.97 29.24
N GLN A 233 -13.72 -16.01 29.04
CA GLN A 233 -14.92 -16.30 29.82
C GLN A 233 -14.59 -16.36 31.31
N LYS A 234 -13.66 -17.24 31.72
CA LYS A 234 -13.27 -17.38 33.13
C LYS A 234 -12.77 -16.06 33.73
N THR A 235 -11.86 -15.37 33.06
CA THR A 235 -11.32 -14.09 33.58
C THR A 235 -12.37 -12.97 33.61
N LYS A 236 -13.47 -13.06 32.85
CA LYS A 236 -14.63 -12.17 32.99
C LYS A 236 -15.49 -12.56 34.21
N ILE A 237 -15.75 -13.85 34.44
CA ILE A 237 -16.43 -14.35 35.65
C ILE A 237 -15.65 -13.95 36.91
N ASP A 238 -14.34 -14.21 36.95
CA ASP A 238 -13.47 -13.86 38.09
C ASP A 238 -13.52 -12.36 38.40
N LYS A 239 -13.59 -11.49 37.37
CA LYS A 239 -13.75 -10.02 37.51
C LYS A 239 -15.14 -9.61 37.99
N LEU A 240 -16.21 -10.22 37.50
CA LEU A 240 -17.58 -9.94 37.95
C LEU A 240 -17.76 -10.35 39.42
N LYS A 241 -17.26 -11.54 39.78
CA LYS A 241 -17.27 -12.04 41.16
C LYS A 241 -16.47 -11.14 42.11
N ALA A 242 -15.35 -10.58 41.66
CA ALA A 242 -14.59 -9.58 42.41
C ALA A 242 -15.33 -8.23 42.60
N LYS A 243 -16.28 -7.89 41.71
CA LYS A 243 -17.25 -6.79 41.89
C LYS A 243 -18.49 -7.18 42.72
N GLY A 244 -18.55 -8.41 43.25
CA GLY A 244 -19.71 -8.93 44.00
C GLY A 244 -20.87 -9.43 43.13
N ILE A 245 -20.70 -9.47 41.80
CA ILE A 245 -21.73 -9.90 40.85
C ILE A 245 -21.48 -11.37 40.49
N ASP A 246 -22.28 -12.29 41.03
CA ASP A 246 -22.22 -13.71 40.65
C ASP A 246 -23.14 -13.94 39.44
N PHE A 247 -22.54 -14.01 38.24
CA PHE A 247 -23.27 -14.18 36.97
C PHE A 247 -22.76 -15.42 36.23
N ASP A 248 -23.65 -16.38 35.98
CA ASP A 248 -23.34 -17.58 35.21
C ASP A 248 -23.31 -17.25 33.70
N LEU A 249 -22.11 -17.09 33.14
CA LEU A 249 -21.92 -16.98 31.69
C LEU A 249 -21.94 -18.35 30.98
N THR A 250 -22.04 -19.47 31.70
CA THR A 250 -21.96 -20.83 31.12
C THR A 250 -23.30 -21.34 30.60
N SER A 251 -24.42 -20.74 30.99
CA SER A 251 -25.77 -21.04 30.49
C SER A 251 -26.17 -20.24 29.24
N ILE A 252 -25.31 -19.33 28.75
CA ILE A 252 -25.52 -18.58 27.50
C ILE A 252 -24.66 -19.20 26.39
N VAL A 253 -25.16 -20.30 25.79
CA VAL A 253 -24.54 -21.07 24.69
C VAL A 253 -25.59 -21.51 23.68
#